data_AF-A0AAW5IUP0-F1
#
_entry.id   AF-A0AAW5IUP0-F1
#
_cell.length_a   1.000
_cell.length_b   1.000
_cell.length_c   1.000
_cell.angle_alpha   90.00
_cell.angle_beta   90.00
_cell.angle_gamma   90.00
#
_symmetry.space_group_name_H-M   'P 1'
#
loop_
_entity.id
_entity.type
_entity.pdbx_description
1 polymer ?
#
loop_
_entity_poly.entity_id
_entity_poly.type
_entity_poly.pdbx_seq_one_letter_code
_entity_poly.pdbx_strand_id
1 'polypeptide(L)'
;MKKKLFNLFAICLCAIAFLASCGGPKDATKELEISNAEVLGDSADVVSIVDGTYTLVGVVPTDITQTLSIKIKLRLERPIQDKDLHISGWNLEILDKNGTSLLDKLILKDSEDSKLLKFVTEGKEGEEKEFTFQYSIANGDLYKKIMNDAANINLKDVSFYKEQYYSSESSEVTDEETTDTDSNTDVESDDISSNNVDEILKTYSEYVDKYIKFMKKAANGDLSAMTEYASLLKKAQEFDEKLKEVKGDMTTAQMNKFLEIQKKMLSAMQEDTNN
;
A
#
# COMPACT_ATOMS: atom_id res chain seq x y z
N MET A 1 -51.97 0.43 18.76
CA MET A 1 -51.04 0.50 19.92
C MET A 1 -49.88 -0.45 19.63
N LYS A 2 -48.70 0.06 19.24
CA LYS A 2 -47.45 0.08 20.05
C LYS A 2 -47.23 -1.29 20.75
N LYS A 3 -46.16 -2.05 20.50
CA LYS A 3 -44.74 -1.68 20.70
C LYS A 3 -43.79 -2.57 19.89
N LYS A 4 -42.65 -1.95 19.55
CA LYS A 4 -41.41 -2.47 18.97
C LYS A 4 -40.83 -3.62 19.81
N LEU A 5 -40.27 -4.63 19.16
CA LEU A 5 -39.24 -5.51 19.72
C LEU A 5 -37.98 -5.32 18.85
N PHE A 6 -37.26 -4.28 19.22
CA PHE A 6 -35.85 -4.07 18.91
C PHE A 6 -35.04 -4.94 19.89
N ASN A 7 -33.82 -5.33 19.49
CA ASN A 7 -32.77 -6.00 20.27
C ASN A 7 -32.78 -7.53 20.26
N LEU A 8 -32.17 -8.09 19.22
CA LEU A 8 -31.57 -9.43 19.26
C LEU A 8 -30.10 -9.30 18.87
N PHE A 9 -29.27 -8.76 19.76
CA PHE A 9 -27.81 -8.99 19.77
C PHE A 9 -27.31 -8.59 21.16
N ALA A 10 -27.32 -9.57 22.07
CA ALA A 10 -26.65 -9.47 23.35
C ALA A 10 -25.97 -10.82 23.62
N ILE A 11 -24.64 -10.79 23.49
CA ILE A 11 -23.66 -11.39 24.39
C ILE A 11 -23.88 -12.89 24.68
N CYS A 12 -23.06 -13.72 24.03
CA CYS A 12 -22.64 -14.99 24.62
C CYS A 12 -21.11 -15.00 24.71
N LEU A 13 -20.63 -14.43 25.82
CA LEU A 13 -19.30 -14.59 26.36
C LEU A 13 -19.13 -16.08 26.71
N CYS A 14 -18.28 -16.81 26.00
CA CYS A 14 -17.71 -18.06 26.51
C CYS A 14 -16.22 -18.08 26.22
N ALA A 15 -15.48 -18.07 27.32
CA ALA A 15 -14.05 -18.15 27.41
C ALA A 15 -13.47 -19.31 26.58
N ILE A 16 -12.42 -19.01 25.82
CA ILE A 16 -11.32 -19.96 25.65
C ILE A 16 -10.10 -19.28 26.26
N ALA A 17 -9.87 -19.62 27.53
CA ALA A 17 -8.63 -19.35 28.22
C ALA A 17 -7.48 -20.12 27.54
N PHE A 18 -6.38 -19.40 27.35
CA PHE A 18 -4.99 -19.86 27.34
C PHE A 18 -4.76 -21.36 27.15
N LEU A 19 -4.40 -21.73 25.92
CA LEU A 19 -3.46 -22.83 25.70
C LEU A 19 -2.17 -22.24 25.14
N ALA A 20 -1.09 -22.56 25.84
CA ALA A 20 0.29 -22.17 25.55
C ALA A 20 0.63 -22.20 24.06
N SER A 21 1.45 -21.25 23.62
CA SER A 21 2.20 -21.46 22.38
C SER A 21 3.57 -20.83 22.47
N CYS A 22 4.52 -21.66 22.91
CA CYS A 22 5.78 -21.79 22.18
C CYS A 22 5.52 -22.45 20.81
N GLY A 23 4.65 -21.81 20.01
CA GLY A 23 4.25 -22.20 18.66
C GLY A 23 4.29 -20.96 17.79
N GLY A 24 4.48 -21.13 16.49
CA GLY A 24 4.53 -20.03 15.52
C GLY A 24 3.27 -19.15 15.50
N PRO A 25 3.24 -18.10 14.66
CA PRO A 25 2.02 -17.36 14.37
C PRO A 25 0.87 -18.30 14.01
N LYS A 26 -0.35 -17.95 14.42
CA LYS A 26 -1.59 -18.69 14.11
C LYS A 26 -2.70 -17.70 13.76
N ASP A 27 -3.71 -18.18 13.06
CA ASP A 27 -4.94 -17.45 12.84
C ASP A 27 -5.52 -16.96 14.17
N ALA A 28 -5.98 -15.72 14.18
CA ALA A 28 -6.53 -15.09 15.36
C ALA A 28 -7.50 -13.96 14.97
N THR A 29 -8.39 -13.62 15.89
CA THR A 29 -9.22 -12.43 15.79
C THR A 29 -9.10 -11.62 17.08
N LYS A 30 -9.26 -10.31 16.96
CA LYS A 30 -9.27 -9.39 18.10
C LYS A 30 -10.29 -8.29 17.90
N GLU A 31 -11.15 -8.10 18.88
CA GLU A 31 -12.08 -6.97 18.92
C GLU A 31 -11.35 -5.71 19.41
N LEU A 32 -11.59 -4.61 18.72
CA LEU A 32 -11.09 -3.28 19.05
C LEU A 32 -12.30 -2.38 19.30
N GLU A 33 -12.38 -1.83 20.50
CA GLU A 33 -13.41 -0.84 20.88
C GLU A 33 -12.91 0.54 20.50
N ILE A 34 -13.33 1.02 19.33
CA ILE A 34 -12.85 2.28 18.76
C ILE A 34 -13.76 3.42 19.18
N SER A 35 -13.15 4.45 19.77
CA SER A 35 -13.82 5.70 20.10
C SER A 35 -12.90 6.87 19.81
N ASN A 36 -13.41 7.89 19.11
CA ASN A 36 -12.65 9.11 18.78
C ASN A 36 -11.32 8.82 18.04
N ALA A 37 -11.34 7.89 17.08
CA ALA A 37 -10.18 7.65 16.24
C ALA A 37 -9.84 8.90 15.41
N GLU A 38 -8.55 9.20 15.27
CA GLU A 38 -8.10 10.37 14.53
C GLU A 38 -8.04 10.08 13.03
N VAL A 39 -8.30 11.13 12.24
CA VAL A 39 -8.04 11.15 10.81
C VAL A 39 -6.98 12.20 10.53
N LEU A 40 -5.92 11.81 9.83
CA LEU A 40 -4.74 12.63 9.56
C LEU A 40 -4.47 12.67 8.05
N GLY A 41 -4.04 13.83 7.57
CA GLY A 41 -3.75 14.09 6.15
C GLY A 41 -4.36 15.40 5.67
N ASP A 42 -4.02 15.81 4.45
CA ASP A 42 -4.46 17.08 3.85
C ASP A 42 -5.97 17.17 3.66
N SER A 43 -6.65 16.02 3.62
CA SER A 43 -8.10 15.91 3.45
C SER A 43 -8.78 15.20 4.62
N ALA A 44 -8.23 15.35 5.82
CA ALA A 44 -8.74 14.72 7.03
C ALA A 44 -10.19 15.12 7.38
N ASP A 45 -10.67 16.26 6.89
CA ASP A 45 -12.04 16.75 7.12
C ASP A 45 -13.11 16.08 6.24
N VAL A 46 -12.71 15.20 5.32
CA VAL A 46 -13.63 14.57 4.35
C VAL A 46 -14.37 13.39 4.97
N VAL A 47 -13.72 12.66 5.88
CA VAL A 47 -14.30 11.47 6.53
C VAL A 47 -13.96 11.43 8.01
N SER A 48 -14.77 10.67 8.76
CA SER A 48 -14.43 10.21 10.10
C SER A 48 -14.56 8.69 10.19
N ILE A 49 -13.89 8.07 11.17
CA ILE A 49 -14.15 6.68 11.54
C ILE A 49 -15.35 6.68 12.49
N VAL A 50 -16.35 5.83 12.22
CA VAL A 50 -17.51 5.69 13.09
C VAL A 50 -17.11 4.96 14.37
N ASP A 51 -17.49 5.48 15.53
CA ASP A 51 -17.27 4.78 16.80
C ASP A 51 -17.95 3.39 16.81
N GLY A 52 -17.27 2.40 17.38
CA GLY A 52 -17.82 1.07 17.53
C GLY A 52 -16.78 -0.03 17.67
N THR A 53 -17.27 -1.27 17.76
CA THR A 53 -16.45 -2.46 17.83
C THR A 53 -16.07 -2.94 16.44
N TYR A 54 -14.78 -3.09 16.18
CA TYR A 54 -14.25 -3.64 14.93
C TYR A 54 -13.40 -4.88 15.19
N THR A 55 -13.42 -5.82 14.24
CA THR A 55 -12.65 -7.06 14.36
C THR A 55 -11.39 -6.99 13.49
N LEU A 56 -10.23 -6.94 14.14
CA LEU A 56 -8.95 -7.22 13.51
C LEU A 56 -8.83 -8.74 13.30
N VAL A 57 -8.58 -9.13 12.06
CA VAL A 57 -8.44 -10.53 11.65
C VAL A 57 -7.01 -10.77 11.22
N GLY A 58 -6.38 -11.76 11.83
CA GLY A 58 -5.07 -12.26 11.45
C GLY A 58 -5.19 -13.66 10.84
N VAL A 59 -4.64 -13.84 9.64
CA VAL A 59 -4.60 -15.12 8.93
C VAL A 59 -3.14 -15.50 8.66
N VAL A 60 -2.79 -16.76 8.88
CA VAL A 60 -1.45 -17.31 8.70
C VAL A 60 -1.55 -18.41 7.64
N PRO A 61 -1.58 -18.04 6.34
CA PRO A 61 -1.66 -19.02 5.25
C PRO A 61 -0.44 -19.95 5.22
N THR A 62 0.72 -19.45 5.69
CA THR A 62 1.97 -20.21 5.82
C THR A 62 2.76 -19.70 7.03
N ASP A 63 3.78 -20.44 7.48
CA ASP A 63 4.63 -20.01 8.60
C ASP A 63 5.47 -18.75 8.30
N ILE A 64 5.55 -18.34 7.03
CA ILE A 64 6.42 -17.23 6.56
C ILE A 64 5.66 -15.94 6.24
N THR A 65 4.35 -16.00 6.03
CA THR A 65 3.53 -14.84 5.72
C THR A 65 2.25 -14.85 6.53
N GLN A 66 1.93 -13.71 7.13
CA GLN A 66 0.70 -13.47 7.87
C GLN A 66 -0.02 -12.28 7.22
N THR A 67 -1.35 -12.29 7.23
CA THR A 67 -2.16 -11.19 6.74
C THR A 67 -2.99 -10.64 7.88
N LEU A 68 -2.88 -9.34 8.12
CA LEU A 68 -3.83 -8.60 8.94
C LEU A 68 -4.89 -7.98 8.03
N SER A 69 -6.14 -7.99 8.47
CA SER A 69 -7.22 -7.28 7.82
C SER A 69 -8.22 -6.76 8.85
N ILE A 70 -8.77 -5.58 8.59
CA ILE A 70 -9.86 -5.01 9.37
C ILE A 70 -10.82 -4.33 8.41
N LYS A 71 -12.12 -4.49 8.67
CA LYS A 71 -13.16 -3.75 7.96
C LYS A 71 -13.71 -2.70 8.90
N ILE A 72 -13.54 -1.44 8.55
CA ILE A 72 -14.00 -0.30 9.35
C ILE A 72 -15.13 0.42 8.65
N LYS A 73 -15.90 1.21 9.39
CA LYS A 73 -16.96 2.05 8.82
C LYS A 73 -16.52 3.50 8.84
N LEU A 74 -16.53 4.14 7.68
CA LEU A 74 -16.27 5.56 7.52
C LEU A 74 -17.59 6.32 7.37
N ARG A 75 -17.69 7.49 7.99
CA ARG A 75 -18.75 8.48 7.74
C ARG A 75 -18.20 9.54 6.80
N LEU A 76 -18.96 9.91 5.78
CA LEU A 76 -18.64 11.03 4.90
C LEU A 76 -19.03 12.33 5.61
N GLU A 77 -18.05 13.14 5.97
CA GLU A 77 -18.29 14.44 6.60
C GLU A 77 -18.45 15.54 5.56
N ARG A 78 -17.75 15.42 4.42
CA ARG A 78 -17.84 16.40 3.34
C ARG A 78 -17.63 15.74 1.97
N PRO A 79 -18.65 15.69 1.10
CA PRO A 79 -18.46 15.20 -0.26
C PRO A 79 -17.56 16.14 -1.07
N ILE A 80 -16.79 15.56 -2.01
CA ILE A 80 -15.92 16.28 -2.94
C ILE A 80 -16.56 16.22 -4.32
N GLN A 81 -17.08 17.34 -4.82
CA GLN A 81 -17.70 17.40 -6.15
C GLN A 81 -16.64 17.55 -7.24
N ASP A 82 -15.85 16.49 -7.46
CA ASP A 82 -14.81 16.45 -8.47
C ASP A 82 -14.72 15.07 -9.12
N LYS A 83 -14.82 15.03 -10.46
CA LYS A 83 -14.88 13.79 -11.23
C LYS A 83 -13.50 13.27 -11.63
N ASP A 84 -12.48 14.12 -11.57
CA ASP A 84 -11.10 13.79 -11.95
C ASP A 84 -10.23 13.53 -10.70
N LEU A 85 -10.89 13.22 -9.59
CA LEU A 85 -10.26 12.95 -8.30
C LEU A 85 -9.70 11.54 -8.27
N HIS A 86 -8.47 11.41 -7.81
CA HIS A 86 -7.85 10.12 -7.50
C HIS A 86 -7.52 10.04 -6.01
N ILE A 87 -7.52 8.83 -5.47
CA ILE A 87 -7.20 8.56 -4.07
C ILE A 87 -5.74 8.12 -3.92
N SER A 88 -5.08 8.57 -2.86
CA SER A 88 -3.74 8.11 -2.48
C SER A 88 -3.58 8.06 -0.97
N GLY A 89 -2.67 7.22 -0.48
CA GLY A 89 -2.19 7.28 0.90
C GLY A 89 -3.02 6.58 1.96
N TRP A 90 -4.33 6.42 1.80
CA TRP A 90 -5.25 5.86 2.83
C TRP A 90 -4.73 4.62 3.59
N ASN A 91 -4.19 4.86 4.78
CA ASN A 91 -3.58 3.87 5.66
C ASN A 91 -4.26 3.85 7.02
N LEU A 92 -4.53 2.67 7.59
CA LEU A 92 -4.80 2.55 9.01
C LEU A 92 -3.51 2.31 9.78
N GLU A 93 -3.37 3.08 10.85
CA GLU A 93 -2.41 2.84 11.91
C GLU A 93 -3.09 2.04 13.03
N ILE A 94 -2.43 0.97 13.50
CA ILE A 94 -2.83 0.19 14.66
C ILE A 94 -2.01 0.65 15.85
N LEU A 95 -2.70 1.01 16.94
CA LEU A 95 -2.12 1.51 18.17
C LEU A 95 -2.29 0.50 19.32
N ASP A 96 -1.36 0.49 20.25
CA ASP A 96 -1.54 -0.16 21.54
C ASP A 96 -2.42 0.66 22.49
N LYS A 97 -2.72 0.11 23.67
CA LYS A 97 -3.55 0.78 24.70
C LYS A 97 -2.99 2.11 25.23
N ASN A 98 -1.71 2.40 24.97
CA ASN A 98 -1.04 3.63 25.38
C ASN A 98 -0.97 4.65 24.23
N GLY A 99 -1.56 4.34 23.06
CA GLY A 99 -1.48 5.16 21.86
C GLY A 99 -0.15 5.02 21.11
N THR A 100 0.66 3.99 21.40
CA THR A 100 1.92 3.74 20.68
C THR A 100 1.64 3.00 19.38
N SER A 101 2.20 3.47 18.28
CA SER A 101 2.09 2.83 16.96
C SER A 101 2.73 1.42 16.96
N LEU A 102 1.93 0.43 16.59
CA LEU A 102 2.37 -0.96 16.38
C LEU A 102 2.58 -1.26 14.88
N LEU A 103 1.79 -0.61 14.01
CA LEU A 103 1.86 -0.72 12.56
C LEU A 103 1.16 0.48 11.94
N ASP A 104 1.77 1.16 10.97
CA ASP A 104 1.26 2.37 10.31
C ASP A 104 0.92 2.16 8.83
N LYS A 105 0.80 0.90 8.37
CA LYS A 105 0.74 0.52 6.95
C LYS A 105 -0.37 -0.48 6.63
N LEU A 106 -1.51 -0.45 7.34
CA LEU A 106 -2.68 -1.19 6.88
C LEU A 106 -3.29 -0.44 5.70
N ILE A 107 -2.98 -0.85 4.47
CA ILE A 107 -3.42 -0.15 3.26
C ILE A 107 -4.88 -0.45 2.95
N LEU A 108 -5.59 0.51 2.36
CA LEU A 108 -6.89 0.24 1.74
C LEU A 108 -6.72 -0.88 0.70
N LYS A 109 -7.60 -1.87 0.73
CA LYS A 109 -7.56 -2.96 -0.24
C LYS A 109 -7.93 -2.42 -1.63
N ASP A 110 -7.13 -2.69 -2.65
CA ASP A 110 -7.31 -2.19 -4.03
C ASP A 110 -8.73 -2.34 -4.58
N SER A 111 -9.42 -3.44 -4.23
CA SER A 111 -10.82 -3.67 -4.64
C SER A 111 -11.82 -2.65 -4.07
N GLU A 112 -11.44 -1.88 -3.06
CA GLU A 112 -12.24 -0.85 -2.40
C GLU A 112 -11.98 0.55 -2.99
N ASP A 113 -10.96 0.76 -3.82
CA ASP A 113 -10.56 2.07 -4.32
C ASP A 113 -11.69 2.77 -5.08
N SER A 114 -12.29 2.07 -6.03
CA SER A 114 -13.41 2.58 -6.83
C SER A 114 -14.64 2.88 -5.97
N LYS A 115 -14.83 2.11 -4.90
CA LYS A 115 -15.95 2.30 -3.96
C LYS A 115 -15.70 3.49 -3.05
N LEU A 116 -14.47 3.69 -2.58
CA LEU A 116 -14.09 4.84 -1.76
C LEU A 116 -14.20 6.11 -2.59
N LEU A 117 -13.70 6.10 -3.83
CA LEU A 117 -13.81 7.24 -4.73
C LEU A 117 -15.26 7.65 -4.98
N LYS A 118 -16.15 6.69 -5.28
CA LYS A 118 -17.59 6.96 -5.41
C LYS A 118 -18.23 7.44 -4.11
N PHE A 119 -17.80 6.87 -2.97
CA PHE A 119 -18.31 7.29 -1.67
C PHE A 119 -17.98 8.77 -1.41
N VAL A 120 -16.77 9.23 -1.68
CA VAL A 120 -16.39 10.62 -1.42
C VAL A 120 -16.90 11.59 -2.48
N THR A 121 -17.11 11.16 -3.73
CA THR A 121 -17.54 12.05 -4.83
C THR A 121 -19.04 12.08 -5.08
N GLU A 122 -19.72 10.96 -4.91
CA GLU A 122 -21.17 10.80 -5.18
C GLU A 122 -21.99 10.61 -3.89
N GLY A 123 -21.33 10.33 -2.76
CA GLY A 123 -21.99 10.10 -1.49
C GLY A 123 -22.62 11.37 -0.91
N LYS A 124 -23.50 11.16 0.06
CA LYS A 124 -24.16 12.24 0.80
C LYS A 124 -23.45 12.48 2.12
N GLU A 125 -23.38 13.72 2.55
CA GLU A 125 -22.93 14.07 3.90
C GLU A 125 -23.70 13.26 4.95
N GLY A 126 -22.97 12.70 5.91
CA GLY A 126 -23.46 11.79 6.94
C GLY A 126 -23.63 10.32 6.50
N GLU A 127 -23.48 10.00 5.21
CA GLU A 127 -23.51 8.62 4.70
C GLU A 127 -22.37 7.80 5.31
N GLU A 128 -22.66 6.56 5.69
CA GLU A 128 -21.66 5.65 6.23
C GLU A 128 -21.45 4.46 5.28
N LYS A 129 -20.19 4.07 5.07
CA LYS A 129 -19.82 2.87 4.32
C LYS A 129 -18.66 2.14 4.95
N GLU A 130 -18.66 0.82 4.76
CA GLU A 130 -17.59 -0.04 5.24
C GLU A 130 -16.45 -0.13 4.21
N PHE A 131 -15.21 -0.19 4.67
CA PHE A 131 -14.01 -0.33 3.85
C PHE A 131 -13.02 -1.30 4.50
N THR A 132 -12.38 -2.11 3.66
CA THR A 132 -11.45 -3.14 4.11
C THR A 132 -10.02 -2.67 3.93
N PHE A 133 -9.24 -2.73 5.01
CA PHE A 133 -7.81 -2.47 5.01
C PHE A 133 -7.06 -3.78 5.28
N GLN A 134 -5.88 -3.93 4.70
CA GLN A 134 -5.08 -5.15 4.86
C GLN A 134 -3.57 -4.88 4.78
N TYR A 135 -2.78 -5.77 5.39
CA TYR A 135 -1.33 -5.76 5.25
C TYR A 135 -0.75 -7.16 5.42
N SER A 136 0.28 -7.47 4.62
CA SER A 136 1.03 -8.72 4.71
C SER A 136 2.28 -8.52 5.56
N ILE A 137 2.41 -9.31 6.61
CA ILE A 137 3.51 -9.29 7.57
C ILE A 137 4.36 -10.55 7.36
N ALA A 138 5.66 -10.37 7.13
CA ALA A 138 6.62 -11.48 7.13
C ALA A 138 7.21 -11.76 8.53
N ASN A 139 7.11 -10.78 9.45
CA ASN A 139 7.61 -10.88 10.81
C ASN A 139 6.55 -11.45 11.76
N GLY A 140 6.65 -12.75 12.04
CA GLY A 140 5.73 -13.46 12.93
C GLY A 140 5.65 -12.92 14.36
N ASP A 141 6.73 -12.35 14.89
CA ASP A 141 6.74 -11.77 16.24
C ASP A 141 6.02 -10.42 16.27
N LEU A 142 6.18 -9.61 15.22
CA LEU A 142 5.40 -8.38 15.04
C LEU A 142 3.90 -8.70 14.93
N TYR A 143 3.54 -9.70 14.12
CA TYR A 143 2.16 -10.17 14.03
C TYR A 143 1.59 -10.56 15.39
N LYS A 144 2.32 -11.39 16.15
CA LYS A 144 1.90 -11.80 17.51
C LYS A 144 1.73 -10.61 18.43
N LYS A 145 2.67 -9.66 18.39
CA LYS A 145 2.59 -8.43 19.19
C LYS A 145 1.34 -7.63 18.84
N ILE A 146 1.06 -7.41 17.55
CA ILE A 146 -0.13 -6.69 17.11
C ILE A 146 -1.40 -7.39 17.59
N MET A 147 -1.52 -8.70 17.35
CA MET A 147 -2.70 -9.48 17.77
C MET A 147 -2.88 -9.50 19.30
N ASN A 148 -1.82 -9.37 20.09
CA ASN A 148 -1.91 -9.30 21.55
C ASN A 148 -2.19 -7.90 22.08
N ASP A 149 -1.62 -6.86 21.46
CA ASP A 149 -1.52 -5.53 22.08
C ASP A 149 -2.39 -4.46 21.40
N ALA A 150 -2.86 -4.69 20.16
CA ALA A 150 -3.71 -3.73 19.44
C ALA A 150 -4.93 -3.31 20.28
N ALA A 151 -5.22 -2.01 20.32
CA ALA A 151 -6.33 -1.49 21.12
C ALA A 151 -7.11 -0.40 20.38
N ASN A 152 -6.44 0.39 19.55
CA ASN A 152 -7.07 1.49 18.82
C ASN A 152 -6.53 1.59 17.39
N ILE A 153 -7.16 2.42 16.57
CA ILE A 153 -6.75 2.72 15.21
C ILE A 153 -6.82 4.22 14.92
N ASN A 154 -6.01 4.69 13.98
CA ASN A 154 -6.13 6.00 13.34
C ASN A 154 -6.13 5.81 11.82
N LEU A 155 -6.78 6.73 11.09
CA LEU A 155 -6.66 6.82 9.64
C LEU A 155 -5.62 7.89 9.29
N LYS A 156 -4.66 7.52 8.45
CA LYS A 156 -3.53 8.35 8.04
C LYS A 156 -3.46 8.53 6.54
N ASP A 157 -2.71 9.56 6.17
CA ASP A 157 -2.36 9.91 4.80
C ASP A 157 -3.60 10.11 3.90
N VAL A 158 -4.69 10.60 4.49
CA VAL A 158 -5.92 10.91 3.76
C VAL A 158 -5.65 12.06 2.82
N SER A 159 -5.49 11.72 1.55
CA SER A 159 -5.14 12.64 0.49
C SER A 159 -5.85 12.27 -0.81
N PHE A 160 -5.99 13.29 -1.65
CA PHE A 160 -6.49 13.14 -3.01
C PHE A 160 -5.59 13.94 -3.94
N TYR A 161 -5.47 13.47 -5.17
CA TYR A 161 -4.72 14.18 -6.21
C TYR A 161 -5.53 14.21 -7.50
N LYS A 162 -5.12 15.11 -8.38
CA LYS A 162 -5.61 15.19 -9.75
C LYS A 162 -4.47 14.78 -10.66
N GLU A 163 -4.76 13.94 -11.64
CA GLU A 163 -3.78 13.67 -12.68
C GLU A 163 -3.61 14.95 -13.50
N GLN A 164 -2.46 15.61 -13.37
CA GLN A 164 -2.14 16.72 -14.26
C GLN A 164 -1.89 16.13 -15.64
N TYR A 165 -2.80 16.41 -16.57
CA TYR A 165 -2.61 16.12 -17.98
C TYR A 165 -1.41 16.93 -18.47
N TYR A 166 -0.20 16.39 -18.35
CA TYR A 166 0.90 16.80 -19.21
C TYR A 166 0.51 16.33 -20.60
N SER A 167 -0.23 17.19 -21.31
CA SER A 167 -0.24 17.15 -22.76
C SER A 167 1.23 17.28 -23.16
N SER A 168 1.85 16.16 -23.49
CA SER A 168 3.04 16.17 -24.33
C SER A 168 2.58 16.74 -25.67
N GLU A 169 2.48 18.07 -25.76
CA GLU A 169 2.77 18.72 -27.02
C GLU A 169 4.20 18.29 -27.34
N SER A 170 4.27 17.22 -28.13
CA SER A 170 5.40 16.88 -28.96
C SER A 170 5.71 18.13 -29.76
N SER A 171 6.52 19.02 -29.17
CA SER A 171 7.15 20.09 -29.90
C SER A 171 7.99 19.39 -30.94
N GLU A 172 7.55 19.44 -32.19
CA GLU A 172 8.40 19.14 -33.34
C GLU A 172 9.63 20.03 -33.19
N VAL A 173 10.73 19.44 -32.72
CA VAL A 173 12.03 20.10 -32.73
C VAL A 173 12.49 20.03 -34.17
N THR A 174 12.22 21.11 -34.90
CA THR A 174 12.87 21.37 -36.17
C THR A 174 14.36 21.54 -35.90
N ASP A 175 15.18 20.64 -36.44
CA ASP A 175 16.63 20.79 -36.53
C ASP A 175 16.98 22.12 -37.20
N GLU A 176 17.56 23.06 -36.44
CA GLU A 176 18.44 24.08 -37.01
C GLU A 176 19.70 24.23 -36.15
N GLU A 177 20.82 24.02 -36.84
CA GLU A 177 22.19 24.09 -36.35
C GLU A 177 22.66 25.53 -36.02
N THR A 178 23.48 25.62 -34.97
CA THR A 178 24.60 26.59 -34.74
C THR A 178 24.20 28.04 -34.40
N THR A 179 24.71 28.67 -33.34
CA THR A 179 26.12 29.02 -33.10
C THR A 179 26.33 29.51 -31.66
N ASP A 180 27.54 29.29 -31.15
CA ASP A 180 28.06 29.70 -29.83
C ASP A 180 27.86 31.19 -29.51
N THR A 181 27.56 31.51 -28.25
CA THR A 181 28.22 32.61 -27.52
C THR A 181 28.17 32.34 -26.00
N ASP A 182 29.37 32.13 -25.48
CA ASP A 182 29.79 32.05 -24.09
C ASP A 182 29.34 33.26 -23.25
N SER A 183 28.75 33.00 -22.08
CA SER A 183 28.88 33.87 -20.91
C SER A 183 28.55 33.10 -19.64
N ASN A 184 29.61 32.61 -19.02
CA ASN A 184 29.69 32.12 -17.64
C ASN A 184 28.85 32.95 -16.66
N THR A 185 28.01 32.28 -15.89
CA THR A 185 27.74 32.66 -14.50
C THR A 185 27.60 31.38 -13.70
N ASP A 186 28.69 31.02 -13.01
CA ASP A 186 28.76 29.92 -12.08
C ASP A 186 27.69 30.08 -10.99
N VAL A 187 26.76 29.12 -10.95
CA VAL A 187 26.12 28.70 -9.71
C VAL A 187 26.46 27.21 -9.60
N GLU A 188 27.38 26.90 -8.68
CA GLU A 188 27.70 25.55 -8.25
C GLU A 188 26.39 24.82 -7.89
N SER A 189 25.91 23.99 -8.81
CA SER A 189 25.06 22.86 -8.46
C SER A 189 25.99 21.66 -8.44
N ASP A 190 26.26 21.15 -7.24
CA ASP A 190 26.92 19.87 -7.06
C ASP A 190 26.29 18.85 -8.00
N ASP A 191 27.11 18.36 -8.94
CA ASP A 191 26.77 17.35 -9.92
C ASP A 191 26.61 16.01 -9.17
N ILE A 192 25.42 15.78 -8.61
CA ILE A 192 25.04 14.52 -7.98
C ILE A 192 24.78 13.51 -9.10
N SER A 193 25.77 12.65 -9.32
CA SER A 193 25.89 11.66 -10.39
C SER A 193 24.59 10.96 -10.82
N SER A 194 24.04 11.41 -11.95
CA SER A 194 22.96 10.78 -12.72
C SER A 194 23.22 9.30 -13.08
N ASN A 195 24.50 8.88 -13.11
CA ASN A 195 24.93 7.53 -13.49
C ASN A 195 24.51 6.43 -12.48
N ASN A 196 24.36 6.73 -11.19
CA ASN A 196 24.06 5.69 -10.19
C ASN A 196 22.61 5.21 -10.28
N VAL A 197 21.67 6.12 -10.58
CA VAL A 197 20.23 5.80 -10.68
C VAL A 197 19.96 4.92 -11.91
N ASP A 198 20.62 5.17 -13.05
CA ASP A 198 20.45 4.35 -14.24
C ASP A 198 20.95 2.91 -14.05
N GLU A 199 22.05 2.73 -13.31
CA GLU A 199 22.56 1.39 -12.99
C GLU A 199 21.61 0.61 -12.06
N ILE A 200 20.95 1.32 -11.15
CA ILE A 200 19.93 0.75 -10.25
C ILE A 200 18.70 0.33 -11.03
N LEU A 201 18.20 1.19 -11.92
CA LEU A 201 17.05 0.87 -12.78
C LEU A 201 17.34 -0.32 -13.70
N LYS A 202 18.58 -0.44 -14.21
CA LYS A 202 19.03 -1.63 -14.93
C LYS A 202 19.01 -2.88 -14.05
N THR A 203 19.53 -2.79 -12.83
CA THR A 203 19.54 -3.92 -11.86
C THR A 203 18.11 -4.32 -11.47
N TYR A 204 17.21 -3.36 -11.31
CA TYR A 204 15.80 -3.57 -11.04
C TYR A 204 15.08 -4.25 -12.21
N SER A 205 15.32 -3.81 -13.45
CA SER A 205 14.78 -4.47 -14.65
C SER A 205 15.24 -5.93 -14.76
N GLU A 206 16.52 -6.22 -14.48
CA GLU A 206 17.05 -7.59 -14.49
C GLU A 206 16.41 -8.47 -13.40
N TYR A 207 16.13 -7.90 -12.23
CA TYR A 207 15.40 -8.58 -11.17
C TYR A 207 13.96 -8.92 -11.61
N VAL A 208 13.23 -7.95 -12.16
CA VAL A 208 11.86 -8.14 -12.66
C VAL A 208 11.82 -9.22 -13.76
N ASP A 209 12.79 -9.25 -14.66
CA ASP A 209 12.88 -10.29 -15.70
C ASP A 209 13.05 -11.70 -15.13
N LYS A 210 13.91 -11.84 -14.10
CA LYS A 210 14.08 -13.12 -13.40
C LYS A 210 12.82 -13.51 -12.63
N TYR A 211 12.16 -12.55 -12.01
CA TYR A 211 10.92 -12.77 -11.26
C TYR A 211 9.81 -13.29 -12.19
N ILE A 212 9.60 -12.64 -13.33
CA ILE A 212 8.62 -13.08 -14.35
C ILE A 212 8.95 -14.49 -14.84
N LYS A 213 10.22 -14.78 -15.13
CA LYS A 213 10.65 -16.12 -15.57
C LYS A 213 10.39 -17.18 -14.50
N PHE A 214 10.68 -16.87 -13.23
CA PHE A 214 10.41 -17.75 -12.10
C PHE A 214 8.90 -18.03 -11.97
N MET A 215 8.07 -16.97 -11.99
CA MET A 215 6.61 -17.08 -11.89
C MET A 215 6.03 -17.97 -13.00
N LYS A 216 6.41 -17.73 -14.26
CA LYS A 216 5.97 -18.54 -15.40
C LYS A 216 6.39 -20.01 -15.28
N LYS A 217 7.59 -20.30 -14.78
CA LYS A 217 8.03 -21.69 -14.53
C LYS A 217 7.28 -22.34 -13.38
N ALA A 218 7.10 -21.63 -12.28
CA ALA A 218 6.38 -22.10 -11.10
C ALA A 218 4.91 -22.41 -11.42
N ALA A 219 4.23 -21.54 -12.18
CA ALA A 219 2.87 -21.75 -12.64
C ALA A 219 2.72 -23.03 -13.50
N ASN A 220 3.74 -23.35 -14.29
CA ASN A 220 3.80 -24.57 -15.11
C ASN A 220 4.26 -25.83 -14.33
N GLY A 221 4.46 -25.73 -13.01
CA GLY A 221 4.94 -26.84 -12.18
C GLY A 221 6.38 -27.28 -12.50
N ASP A 222 7.18 -26.44 -13.16
CA ASP A 222 8.56 -26.76 -13.52
C ASP A 222 9.45 -26.69 -12.26
N LEU A 223 9.91 -27.86 -11.79
CA LEU A 223 10.79 -27.99 -10.62
C LEU A 223 12.14 -27.28 -10.80
N SER A 224 12.51 -26.88 -12.02
CA SER A 224 13.67 -26.00 -12.30
C SER A 224 13.44 -24.54 -11.86
N ALA A 225 12.24 -24.16 -11.43
CA ALA A 225 11.99 -22.87 -10.80
C ALA A 225 12.80 -22.71 -9.48
N MET A 226 13.05 -23.82 -8.76
CA MET A 226 13.81 -23.79 -7.51
C MET A 226 15.27 -23.40 -7.71
N THR A 227 15.88 -23.70 -8.85
CA THR A 227 17.25 -23.25 -9.17
C THR A 227 17.30 -21.78 -9.59
N GLU A 228 16.20 -21.25 -10.15
CA GLU A 228 16.08 -19.82 -10.49
C GLU A 228 15.79 -18.96 -9.25
N TYR A 229 15.19 -19.53 -8.20
CA TYR A 229 14.89 -18.82 -6.94
C TYR A 229 16.16 -18.31 -6.24
N ALA A 230 17.25 -19.09 -6.21
CA ALA A 230 18.53 -18.63 -5.66
C ALA A 230 19.13 -17.47 -6.47
N SER A 231 19.00 -17.52 -7.79
CA SER A 231 19.44 -16.47 -8.73
C SER A 231 18.61 -15.18 -8.62
N LEU A 232 17.33 -15.33 -8.27
CA LEU A 232 16.39 -14.24 -7.99
C LEU A 232 16.71 -13.56 -6.66
N LEU A 233 16.91 -14.34 -5.58
CA LEU A 233 17.31 -13.81 -4.27
C LEU A 233 18.61 -13.02 -4.34
N LYS A 234 19.61 -13.53 -5.07
CA LYS A 234 20.87 -12.82 -5.29
C LYS A 234 20.64 -11.47 -5.98
N LYS A 235 19.77 -11.41 -6.98
CA LYS A 235 19.46 -10.14 -7.69
C LYS A 235 18.65 -9.18 -6.84
N ALA A 236 17.77 -9.68 -5.97
CA ALA A 236 17.05 -8.85 -5.00
C ALA A 236 18.02 -8.19 -4.00
N GLN A 237 19.01 -8.94 -3.53
CA GLN A 237 20.07 -8.41 -2.65
C GLN A 237 20.95 -7.38 -3.36
N GLU A 238 21.40 -7.67 -4.60
CA GLU A 238 22.16 -6.72 -5.42
C GLU A 238 21.36 -5.41 -5.66
N PHE A 239 20.05 -5.49 -5.83
CA PHE A 239 19.19 -4.32 -5.97
C PHE A 239 19.05 -3.54 -4.64
N ASP A 240 18.81 -4.22 -3.52
CA ASP A 240 18.69 -3.60 -2.19
C ASP A 240 19.99 -2.92 -1.74
N GLU A 241 21.14 -3.50 -2.05
CA GLU A 241 22.45 -2.90 -1.78
C GLU A 241 22.64 -1.60 -2.58
N LYS A 242 22.35 -1.60 -3.88
CA LYS A 242 22.49 -0.39 -4.70
C LYS A 242 21.46 0.68 -4.37
N LEU A 243 20.27 0.31 -3.91
CA LEU A 243 19.25 1.26 -3.49
C LEU A 243 19.70 2.10 -2.27
N LYS A 244 20.49 1.51 -1.37
CA LYS A 244 21.05 2.21 -0.19
C LYS A 244 22.10 3.26 -0.55
N GLU A 245 22.66 3.20 -1.75
CA GLU A 245 23.68 4.14 -2.24
C GLU A 245 23.07 5.36 -2.95
N VAL A 246 21.74 5.39 -3.13
CA VAL A 246 21.05 6.52 -3.77
C VAL A 246 21.01 7.74 -2.87
N LYS A 247 21.45 8.87 -3.42
CA LYS A 247 21.24 10.21 -2.87
C LYS A 247 20.74 11.10 -4.00
N GLY A 248 19.65 11.83 -3.78
CA GLY A 248 19.04 12.73 -4.76
C GLY A 248 17.79 12.20 -5.45
N ASP A 249 17.11 13.07 -6.19
CA ASP A 249 15.86 12.78 -6.90
C ASP A 249 16.13 12.15 -8.27
N MET A 250 15.18 11.33 -8.75
CA MET A 250 15.24 10.80 -10.12
C MET A 250 14.94 11.91 -11.13
N THR A 251 15.68 11.92 -12.25
CA THR A 251 15.27 12.70 -13.42
C THR A 251 13.98 12.15 -14.02
N THR A 252 13.26 12.97 -14.80
CA THR A 252 12.07 12.54 -15.54
C THR A 252 12.31 11.30 -16.41
N ALA A 253 13.48 11.20 -17.05
CA ALA A 253 13.84 10.05 -17.87
C ALA A 253 14.01 8.76 -17.04
N GLN A 254 14.58 8.87 -15.84
CA GLN A 254 14.75 7.76 -14.91
C GLN A 254 13.41 7.33 -14.31
N MET A 255 12.53 8.27 -14.00
CA MET A 255 11.15 7.99 -13.56
C MET A 255 10.36 7.24 -14.64
N ASN A 256 10.48 7.65 -15.91
CA ASN A 256 9.83 6.94 -17.02
C ASN A 256 10.35 5.50 -17.17
N LYS A 257 11.67 5.28 -17.07
CA LYS A 257 12.25 3.92 -17.08
C LYS A 257 11.71 3.06 -15.93
N PHE A 258 11.56 3.63 -14.73
CA PHE A 258 10.96 2.94 -13.59
C PHE A 258 9.51 2.52 -13.85
N LEU A 259 8.68 3.44 -14.38
CA LEU A 259 7.29 3.16 -14.73
C LEU A 259 7.16 2.06 -15.80
N GLU A 260 8.03 2.05 -16.80
CA GLU A 260 8.09 1.00 -17.82
C GLU A 260 8.41 -0.39 -17.22
N ILE A 261 9.35 -0.45 -16.27
CA ILE A 261 9.67 -1.70 -15.56
C ILE A 261 8.47 -2.18 -14.74
N GLN A 262 7.76 -1.28 -14.06
CA GLN A 262 6.57 -1.62 -13.26
C GLN A 262 5.41 -2.11 -14.14
N LYS A 263 5.19 -1.46 -15.29
CA LYS A 263 4.20 -1.89 -16.27
C LYS A 263 4.49 -3.28 -16.81
N LYS A 264 5.77 -3.58 -17.11
CA LYS A 264 6.21 -4.91 -17.55
C LYS A 264 5.89 -6.01 -16.53
N MET A 265 6.13 -5.74 -15.24
CA MET A 265 5.79 -6.68 -14.16
C MET A 265 4.28 -6.91 -14.09
N LEU A 266 3.49 -5.84 -14.10
CA LEU A 266 2.04 -5.91 -14.02
C LEU A 266 1.43 -6.68 -15.21
N SER A 267 1.89 -6.42 -16.43
CA SER A 267 1.43 -7.14 -17.63
C SER A 267 1.74 -8.63 -17.55
N ALA A 268 2.93 -9.01 -17.08
CA ALA A 268 3.30 -10.41 -16.92
C ALA A 268 2.45 -11.13 -15.87
N MET A 269 2.08 -10.45 -14.78
CA MET A 269 1.18 -11.00 -13.75
C MET A 269 -0.25 -11.21 -14.26
N GLN A 270 -0.72 -10.33 -15.17
CA GLN A 270 -2.06 -10.43 -15.77
C GLN A 270 -2.15 -11.52 -16.84
N GLU A 271 -1.08 -11.78 -17.59
CA GLU A 271 -1.00 -12.90 -18.54
C GLU A 271 -1.16 -14.27 -17.85
N ASP A 272 -0.60 -14.43 -16.65
CA ASP A 272 -0.68 -15.69 -15.89
C ASP A 272 -2.06 -15.94 -15.25
N THR A 273 -2.92 -14.92 -15.10
CA THR A 273 -4.31 -15.09 -14.61
C THR A 273 -5.32 -15.51 -15.69
N ASN A 274 -4.93 -15.52 -16.98
CA ASN A 274 -5.81 -15.84 -18.11
C ASN A 274 -5.48 -17.18 -18.81
N ASN A 275 -4.57 -17.98 -18.25
CA ASN A 275 -4.20 -19.33 -18.70
C ASN A 275 -4.61 -20.38 -17.64
#